data_AF-A0A418YJ03-F1
#
_entry.id   AF-A0A418YJ03-F1
#
_cell.length_a   1.000
_cell.length_b   1.000
_cell.length_c   1.000
_cell.angle_alpha   90.00
_cell.angle_beta   90.00
_cell.angle_gamma   90.00
#
_symmetry.space_group_name_H-M   'P 1'
#
loop_
_entity.id
_entity.type
_entity.pdbx_description
1 polymer ?
#
loop_
_entity_poly.entity_id
_entity_poly.type
_entity_poly.pdbx_seq_one_letter_code
_entity_poly.pdbx_strand_id
1 'polypeptide(L)'
;MKLPKLLIGSLLGQCIIAGLLVITFLKGAEHLEAEQNDVARYQDIKAKVAIDIKQTVIDYLNTGDAAILAKAEKQLEILENSLRLIDNEMTASVIYQITLLRLDLTQKYRAAGKLGSNAQIVLQNAERELGDNIKLLSEYADKGANINPVAAHDYYAVSAEMAQSAHVLSLLRDQYLANSDDKTKTSILFQLEQLKQQVLQLEQLPRLGLMESNIDEDEDFFGRSDEYAAADQVESIIADLTSLTSRYPKEIEYTQARLEETQVLKEELLTRTNQVALNVKSIEHSLFGVKSNAFVNIQYTLYALIAASVLMALIHSLGQHHWFHKPLKRFQQALQVQAERGNTSNINEQEFKGDFHRVVGDYNRLVEISKDKLARIKRLYQAT
;
A
#
# COMPACT_ATOMS: atom_id res chain seq x y z
N MET A 1 -58.38 2.93 -41.74
CA MET A 1 -58.38 3.49 -40.38
C MET A 1 -56.96 4.00 -40.11
N LYS A 2 -56.70 5.32 -40.16
CA LYS A 2 -55.37 5.85 -39.86
C LYS A 2 -55.32 6.07 -38.35
N LEU A 3 -54.39 5.44 -37.63
CA LEU A 3 -54.16 5.85 -36.24
C LEU A 3 -53.86 7.37 -36.26
N PRO A 4 -54.44 8.15 -35.34
CA PRO A 4 -54.15 9.58 -35.26
C PRO A 4 -52.63 9.74 -35.12
N LYS A 5 -52.04 10.60 -35.96
CA LYS A 5 -50.58 10.80 -36.05
C LYS A 5 -49.91 11.08 -34.68
N LEU A 6 -50.69 11.57 -33.71
CA LEU A 6 -50.33 11.76 -32.30
C LEU A 6 -50.03 10.46 -31.53
N LEU A 7 -50.71 9.34 -31.82
CA LEU A 7 -50.46 8.06 -31.13
C LEU A 7 -49.18 7.38 -31.62
N ILE A 8 -48.88 7.47 -32.92
CA ILE A 8 -47.66 6.88 -33.49
C ILE A 8 -46.42 7.67 -33.00
N GLY A 9 -46.51 9.01 -32.95
CA GLY A 9 -45.41 9.84 -32.44
C GLY A 9 -45.11 9.63 -30.96
N SER A 10 -46.14 9.34 -30.14
CA SER A 10 -45.94 9.07 -28.71
C SER A 10 -45.35 7.68 -28.42
N LEU A 11 -45.76 6.65 -29.16
CA LEU A 11 -45.16 5.31 -29.08
C LEU A 11 -43.68 5.33 -29.49
N LEU A 12 -43.35 6.07 -30.56
CA LEU A 12 -41.96 6.24 -31.01
C LEU A 12 -41.11 6.95 -29.95
N GLY A 13 -41.66 8.00 -29.33
CA GLY A 13 -41.03 8.71 -28.22
C GLY A 13 -40.79 7.83 -26.98
N GLN A 14 -41.76 6.96 -26.63
CA GLN A 14 -41.61 5.99 -25.54
C GLN A 14 -40.50 4.97 -25.81
N CYS A 15 -40.36 4.49 -27.05
CA CYS A 15 -39.28 3.57 -27.42
C CYS A 15 -37.90 4.21 -27.31
N ILE A 16 -37.77 5.50 -27.67
CA ILE A 16 -36.51 6.25 -27.54
C ILE A 16 -36.14 6.43 -26.07
N ILE A 17 -37.09 6.82 -25.22
CA ILE A 17 -36.84 6.98 -23.78
C ILE A 17 -36.48 5.64 -23.13
N ALA A 18 -37.14 4.54 -23.52
CA ALA A 18 -36.81 3.20 -23.06
C ALA A 18 -35.39 2.77 -23.48
N GLY A 19 -34.98 3.08 -24.72
CA GLY A 19 -33.61 2.82 -25.18
C GLY A 19 -32.56 3.61 -24.40
N LEU A 20 -32.83 4.89 -24.12
CA LEU A 20 -31.96 5.73 -23.29
C LEU A 20 -31.84 5.21 -21.85
N LEU A 21 -32.95 4.74 -21.25
CA LEU A 21 -32.95 4.11 -19.93
C LEU A 21 -32.06 2.87 -19.89
N VAL A 22 -32.15 1.99 -20.90
CA VAL A 22 -31.31 0.78 -20.97
C VAL A 22 -29.83 1.15 -21.10
N ILE A 23 -29.49 2.11 -21.95
CA ILE A 23 -28.09 2.55 -22.12
C ILE A 23 -27.54 3.17 -20.83
N THR A 24 -28.31 4.03 -20.17
CA THR A 24 -27.92 4.64 -18.89
C THR A 24 -27.78 3.58 -17.80
N PHE A 25 -28.65 2.56 -17.77
CA PHE A 25 -28.56 1.44 -16.83
C PHE A 25 -27.31 0.58 -17.07
N LEU A 26 -27.02 0.22 -18.33
CA LEU A 26 -25.82 -0.56 -18.68
C LEU A 26 -24.53 0.18 -18.31
N LYS A 27 -24.44 1.48 -18.62
CA LYS A 27 -23.32 2.33 -18.20
C LYS A 27 -23.20 2.42 -16.68
N GLY A 28 -24.34 2.51 -15.98
CA GLY A 28 -24.36 2.50 -14.52
C GLY A 28 -23.88 1.18 -13.91
N ALA A 29 -24.22 0.05 -14.53
CA ALA A 29 -23.78 -1.27 -14.10
C ALA A 29 -22.27 -1.48 -14.33
N GLU A 30 -21.75 -1.12 -15.50
CA GLU A 30 -20.31 -1.17 -15.81
C GLU A 30 -19.50 -0.28 -14.85
N HIS A 31 -20.00 0.93 -14.56
CA HIS A 31 -19.35 1.86 -13.63
C HIS A 31 -19.32 1.31 -12.19
N LEU A 32 -20.40 0.66 -11.75
CA LEU A 32 -20.47 0.04 -10.42
C LEU A 32 -19.54 -1.17 -10.28
N GLU A 33 -19.39 -1.98 -11.34
CA GLU A 33 -18.50 -3.15 -11.34
C GLU A 33 -17.01 -2.73 -11.33
N ALA A 34 -16.64 -1.72 -12.11
CA ALA A 34 -15.30 -1.13 -12.08
C ALA A 34 -14.96 -0.56 -10.69
N GLU A 35 -15.88 0.18 -10.09
CA GLU A 35 -15.70 0.78 -8.76
C GLU A 35 -15.59 -0.27 -7.64
N GLN A 36 -16.35 -1.37 -7.72
CA GLN A 36 -16.21 -2.48 -6.76
C GLN A 36 -14.84 -3.17 -6.86
N ASN A 37 -14.33 -3.34 -8.09
CA ASN A 37 -12.99 -3.90 -8.30
C ASN A 37 -11.89 -2.99 -7.74
N ASP A 38 -12.01 -1.67 -7.89
CA ASP A 38 -11.05 -0.72 -7.35
C ASP A 38 -11.07 -0.69 -5.82
N VAL A 39 -12.25 -0.79 -5.21
CA VAL A 39 -12.39 -0.93 -3.74
C VAL A 39 -11.74 -2.23 -3.25
N ALA A 40 -11.96 -3.35 -3.93
CA ALA A 40 -11.35 -4.62 -3.53
C ALA A 40 -9.82 -4.60 -3.65
N ARG A 41 -9.28 -4.08 -4.75
CA ARG A 41 -7.83 -3.87 -4.93
C ARG A 41 -7.26 -2.93 -3.87
N TYR A 42 -7.98 -1.86 -3.56
CA TYR A 42 -7.59 -0.92 -2.54
C TYR A 42 -7.47 -1.57 -1.15
N GLN A 43 -8.43 -2.41 -0.75
CA GLN A 43 -8.39 -3.10 0.54
C GLN A 43 -7.20 -4.07 0.64
N ASP A 44 -6.90 -4.80 -0.45
CA ASP A 44 -5.70 -5.67 -0.53
C ASP A 44 -4.39 -4.87 -0.40
N ILE A 45 -4.30 -3.75 -1.11
CA ILE A 45 -3.17 -2.81 -1.01
C ILE A 45 -3.00 -2.30 0.42
N LYS A 46 -4.08 -1.84 1.06
CA LYS A 46 -4.07 -1.32 2.43
C LYS A 46 -3.57 -2.37 3.42
N ALA A 47 -4.00 -3.62 3.29
CA ALA A 47 -3.54 -4.72 4.14
C ALA A 47 -2.03 -5.00 3.97
N LYS A 48 -1.55 -5.07 2.72
CA LYS A 48 -0.13 -5.31 2.39
C LYS A 48 0.79 -4.20 2.91
N VAL A 49 0.37 -2.94 2.84
CA VAL A 49 1.18 -1.81 3.35
C VAL A 49 1.21 -1.79 4.88
N ALA A 50 0.05 -1.91 5.53
CA ALA A 50 -0.07 -1.71 6.96
C ALA A 50 0.59 -2.82 7.79
N ILE A 51 0.55 -4.06 7.30
CA ILE A 51 1.00 -5.24 8.05
C ILE A 51 2.32 -5.78 7.47
N ASP A 52 2.35 -6.12 6.17
CA ASP A 52 3.47 -6.89 5.63
C ASP A 52 4.73 -6.05 5.39
N ILE A 53 4.61 -4.88 4.75
CA ILE A 53 5.76 -4.03 4.43
C ILE A 53 6.36 -3.45 5.71
N LYS A 54 5.51 -2.94 6.62
CA LYS A 54 5.96 -2.39 7.90
C LYS A 54 6.73 -3.43 8.72
N GLN A 55 6.19 -4.65 8.84
CA GLN A 55 6.88 -5.71 9.56
C GLN A 55 8.19 -6.10 8.89
N THR A 56 8.20 -6.27 7.57
CA THR A 56 9.42 -6.65 6.82
C THR A 56 10.51 -5.58 6.94
N VAL A 57 10.15 -4.29 6.94
CA VAL A 57 11.08 -3.19 7.18
C VAL A 57 11.64 -3.22 8.61
N ILE A 58 10.80 -3.46 9.62
CA ILE A 58 11.25 -3.62 11.02
C ILE A 58 12.22 -4.80 11.16
N ASP A 59 11.86 -5.95 10.58
CA ASP A 59 12.68 -7.15 10.63
C ASP A 59 14.04 -6.93 9.97
N TYR A 60 14.08 -6.23 8.82
CA TYR A 60 15.32 -5.85 8.16
C TYR A 60 16.17 -4.91 9.02
N LEU A 61 15.56 -3.90 9.63
CA LEU A 61 16.27 -2.95 10.50
C LEU A 61 16.88 -3.62 11.74
N ASN A 62 16.26 -4.68 12.24
CA ASN A 62 16.75 -5.41 13.40
C ASN A 62 17.87 -6.41 13.03
N THR A 63 17.79 -7.02 11.86
CA THR A 63 18.69 -8.12 11.47
C THR A 63 19.82 -7.69 10.54
N GLY A 64 19.63 -6.63 9.75
CA GLY A 64 20.52 -6.27 8.66
C GLY A 64 20.54 -7.26 7.48
N ASP A 65 19.61 -8.21 7.43
CA ASP A 65 19.61 -9.31 6.47
C ASP A 65 19.24 -8.84 5.05
N ALA A 66 20.14 -9.10 4.09
CA ALA A 66 19.96 -8.77 2.69
C ALA A 66 18.76 -9.50 2.04
N ALA A 67 18.38 -10.69 2.51
CA ALA A 67 17.20 -11.40 2.03
C ALA A 67 15.91 -10.69 2.43
N ILE A 68 15.85 -10.14 3.65
CA ILE A 68 14.70 -9.37 4.14
C ILE A 68 14.61 -8.03 3.40
N LEU A 69 15.73 -7.39 3.12
CA LEU A 69 15.76 -6.19 2.27
C LEU A 69 15.18 -6.45 0.87
N ALA A 70 15.62 -7.53 0.20
CA ALA A 70 15.11 -7.91 -1.12
C ALA A 70 13.61 -8.22 -1.09
N LYS A 71 13.13 -8.82 0.01
CA LYS A 71 11.69 -9.04 0.24
C LYS A 71 10.92 -7.72 0.34
N ALA A 72 11.41 -6.75 1.12
CA ALA A 72 10.79 -5.43 1.25
C ALA A 72 10.73 -4.69 -0.09
N GLU A 73 11.83 -4.73 -0.87
CA GLU A 73 11.90 -4.14 -2.20
C GLU A 73 10.84 -4.73 -3.14
N LYS A 74 10.72 -6.06 -3.16
CA LYS A 74 9.72 -6.77 -3.97
C LYS A 74 8.29 -6.43 -3.55
N GLN A 75 8.02 -6.31 -2.24
CA GLN A 75 6.70 -5.92 -1.74
C GLN A 75 6.33 -4.49 -2.15
N LEU A 76 7.28 -3.55 -2.09
CA LEU A 76 7.08 -2.18 -2.54
C LEU A 76 6.88 -2.10 -4.06
N GLU A 77 7.57 -2.93 -4.84
CA GLU A 77 7.35 -3.04 -6.28
C GLU A 77 5.94 -3.55 -6.64
N ILE A 78 5.50 -4.62 -5.96
CA ILE A 78 4.15 -5.16 -6.13
C ILE A 78 3.09 -4.11 -5.77
N LEU A 79 3.32 -3.36 -4.69
CA LEU A 79 2.47 -2.26 -4.26
C LEU A 79 2.39 -1.16 -5.32
N GLU A 80 3.53 -0.72 -5.84
CA GLU A 80 3.61 0.31 -6.88
C GLU A 80 2.81 -0.12 -8.13
N ASN A 81 3.01 -1.36 -8.59
CA ASN A 81 2.29 -1.91 -9.73
C ASN A 81 0.79 -2.04 -9.48
N SER A 82 0.38 -2.39 -8.26
CA SER A 82 -1.03 -2.49 -7.89
C SER A 82 -1.71 -1.11 -7.85
N LEU A 83 -1.01 -0.08 -7.37
CA LEU A 83 -1.52 1.30 -7.34
C LEU A 83 -1.64 1.91 -8.74
N ARG A 84 -0.78 1.53 -9.70
CA ARG A 84 -0.88 1.97 -11.11
C ARG A 84 -2.15 1.49 -11.81
N LEU A 85 -2.80 0.43 -11.29
CA LEU A 85 -4.04 -0.10 -11.84
C LEU A 85 -5.29 0.63 -11.32
N ILE A 86 -5.16 1.52 -10.33
CA ILE A 86 -6.27 2.30 -9.77
C ILE A 86 -6.28 3.67 -10.45
N ASP A 87 -7.36 4.00 -11.15
CA ASP A 87 -7.56 5.29 -11.81
C ASP A 87 -7.95 6.37 -10.79
N ASN A 88 -6.94 6.99 -10.17
CA ASN A 88 -7.15 8.01 -9.14
C ASN A 88 -6.00 9.03 -9.15
N GLU A 89 -6.30 10.33 -9.16
CA GLU A 89 -5.26 11.38 -9.21
C GLU A 89 -4.29 11.34 -8.01
N MET A 90 -4.70 10.80 -6.87
CA MET A 90 -3.86 10.68 -5.67
C MET A 90 -2.87 9.50 -5.76
N THR A 91 -3.09 8.49 -6.61
CA THR A 91 -2.17 7.34 -6.71
C THR A 91 -0.81 7.74 -7.24
N ALA A 92 -0.72 8.74 -8.13
CA ALA A 92 0.55 9.25 -8.66
C ALA A 92 1.50 9.76 -7.56
N SER A 93 0.98 10.49 -6.59
CA SER A 93 1.78 11.00 -5.46
C SER A 93 2.27 9.87 -4.55
N VAL A 94 1.42 8.87 -4.29
CA VAL A 94 1.79 7.70 -3.48
C VAL A 94 2.83 6.83 -4.20
N ILE A 95 2.67 6.60 -5.50
CA ILE A 95 3.64 5.90 -6.35
C ILE A 95 5.01 6.58 -6.26
N TYR A 96 5.06 7.90 -6.41
CA TYR A 96 6.31 8.66 -6.29
C TYR A 96 7.01 8.45 -4.94
N GLN A 97 6.25 8.47 -3.84
CA GLN A 97 6.82 8.23 -2.51
C GLN A 97 7.31 6.79 -2.32
N ILE A 98 6.60 5.81 -2.88
CA ILE A 98 7.06 4.42 -2.88
C ILE A 98 8.36 4.28 -3.68
N THR A 99 8.46 4.92 -4.85
CA THR A 99 9.68 4.92 -5.66
C THR A 99 10.87 5.53 -4.89
N LEU A 100 10.66 6.67 -4.22
CA LEU A 100 11.69 7.27 -3.36
C LEU A 100 12.08 6.35 -2.20
N LEU A 101 11.10 5.73 -1.54
CA LEU A 101 11.36 4.79 -0.44
C LEU A 101 12.17 3.58 -0.90
N ARG A 102 11.87 3.03 -2.10
CA ARG A 102 12.65 1.94 -2.70
C ARG A 102 14.10 2.37 -2.98
N LEU A 103 14.29 3.57 -3.52
CA LEU A 103 15.62 4.12 -3.76
C LEU A 103 16.40 4.27 -2.45
N ASP A 104 15.79 4.89 -1.45
CA ASP A 104 16.41 5.09 -0.14
C ASP A 104 16.72 3.75 0.56
N LEU A 105 15.87 2.73 0.40
CA LEU A 105 16.12 1.37 0.91
C LEU A 105 17.38 0.75 0.31
N THR A 106 17.56 0.87 -1.01
CA THR A 106 18.72 0.29 -1.71
C THR A 106 20.04 1.02 -1.42
N GLN A 107 19.98 2.33 -1.15
CA GLN A 107 21.16 3.19 -0.99
C GLN A 107 21.43 3.50 0.49
N LYS A 108 20.58 4.35 1.08
CA LYS A 108 20.75 4.93 2.42
C LYS A 108 20.57 3.90 3.52
N TYR A 109 19.46 3.16 3.50
CA TYR A 109 19.13 2.22 4.58
C TYR A 109 19.82 0.85 4.43
N ARG A 110 20.33 0.54 3.23
CA ARG A 110 21.21 -0.61 3.02
C ARG A 110 22.47 -0.53 3.86
N ALA A 111 23.08 0.65 3.91
CA ALA A 111 24.23 0.90 4.77
C ALA A 111 23.82 0.73 6.24
N ALA A 112 22.77 1.42 6.70
CA ALA A 112 22.30 1.37 8.08
C ALA A 112 22.08 -0.07 8.63
N GLY A 113 21.41 -0.93 7.86
CA GLY A 113 21.17 -2.33 8.26
C GLY A 113 22.48 -3.12 8.46
N LYS A 114 23.46 -2.94 7.56
CA LYS A 114 24.79 -3.53 7.72
C LYS A 114 25.60 -2.87 8.84
N LEU A 115 25.44 -1.55 9.01
CA LEU A 115 26.24 -0.77 9.92
C LEU A 115 25.91 -1.14 11.38
N GLY A 116 24.62 -1.28 11.71
CA GLY A 116 24.16 -1.64 13.06
C GLY A 116 24.49 -3.05 13.50
N SER A 117 24.37 -4.05 12.61
CA SER A 117 24.68 -5.45 12.93
C SER A 117 26.19 -5.68 13.13
N ASN A 118 27.04 -5.00 12.35
CA ASN A 118 28.49 -5.22 12.40
C ASN A 118 29.24 -4.32 13.39
N ALA A 119 28.62 -3.28 13.94
CA ALA A 119 29.32 -2.31 14.80
C ALA A 119 29.88 -2.98 16.07
N GLN A 120 29.11 -3.86 16.70
CA GLN A 120 29.52 -4.56 17.92
C GLN A 120 30.60 -5.63 17.68
N ILE A 121 30.65 -6.20 16.47
CA ILE A 121 31.60 -7.25 16.11
C ILE A 121 33.05 -6.74 16.19
N VAL A 122 33.28 -5.47 15.84
CA VAL A 122 34.63 -4.86 15.90
C VAL A 122 35.16 -4.89 17.34
N LEU A 123 34.37 -4.41 18.29
CA LEU A 123 34.75 -4.41 19.71
C LEU A 123 34.88 -5.83 20.28
N GLN A 124 33.96 -6.73 19.93
CA GLN A 124 34.04 -8.13 20.35
C GLN A 124 35.30 -8.83 19.82
N ASN A 125 35.73 -8.51 18.59
CA ASN A 125 36.97 -9.03 18.04
C ASN A 125 38.19 -8.45 18.75
N ALA A 126 38.22 -7.14 19.03
CA ALA A 126 39.29 -6.52 19.80
C ALA A 126 39.41 -7.11 21.21
N GLU A 127 38.30 -7.38 21.89
CA GLU A 127 38.30 -8.05 23.20
C GLU A 127 38.75 -9.51 23.13
N ARG A 128 38.38 -10.23 22.07
CA ARG A 128 38.87 -11.60 21.83
C ARG A 128 40.39 -11.59 21.64
N GLU A 129 40.90 -10.71 20.79
CA GLU A 129 42.33 -10.54 20.52
C GLU A 129 43.08 -10.13 21.81
N LEU A 130 42.47 -9.31 22.65
CA LEU A 130 43.01 -8.94 23.97
C LEU A 130 43.06 -10.16 24.91
N GLY A 131 41.99 -10.97 24.95
CA GLY A 131 41.96 -12.21 25.72
C GLY A 131 42.96 -13.26 25.24
N ASP A 132 43.13 -13.40 23.92
CA ASP A 132 44.09 -14.32 23.30
C ASP A 132 45.53 -13.91 23.64
N ASN A 133 45.86 -12.62 23.56
CA ASN A 133 47.17 -12.10 23.96
C ASN A 133 47.46 -12.27 25.47
N ILE A 134 46.45 -12.07 26.32
CA ILE A 134 46.59 -12.34 27.77
C ILE A 134 46.86 -13.83 28.02
N LYS A 135 46.20 -14.71 27.27
CA LYS A 135 46.44 -16.15 27.37
C LYS A 135 47.87 -16.51 26.93
N LEU A 136 48.34 -15.96 25.81
CA LEU A 136 49.73 -16.13 25.35
C LEU A 136 50.73 -15.65 26.41
N LEU A 137 50.43 -14.56 27.12
CA LEU A 137 51.24 -14.06 28.22
C LEU A 137 51.30 -15.05 29.40
N SER A 138 50.18 -15.67 29.77
CA SER A 138 50.17 -16.72 30.80
C SER A 138 50.96 -17.97 30.35
N GLU A 139 50.86 -18.35 29.07
CA GLU A 139 51.64 -19.46 28.49
C GLU A 139 53.15 -19.16 28.45
N TYR A 140 53.51 -17.90 28.16
CA TYR A 140 54.89 -17.41 28.22
C TYR A 140 55.46 -17.52 29.65
N ALA A 141 54.68 -17.10 30.64
CA ALA A 141 55.04 -17.25 32.05
C ALA A 141 55.28 -18.72 32.44
N ASP A 142 54.38 -19.62 32.04
CA ASP A 142 54.47 -21.06 32.35
C ASP A 142 55.73 -21.70 31.74
N LYS A 143 56.01 -21.42 30.46
CA LYS A 143 57.23 -21.90 29.78
C LYS A 143 58.51 -21.34 30.42
N GLY A 144 58.49 -20.09 30.84
CA GLY A 144 59.64 -19.40 31.44
C GLY A 144 59.84 -19.71 32.93
N ALA A 145 58.94 -20.45 33.57
CA ALA A 145 59.04 -20.82 34.99
C ALA A 145 60.32 -21.61 35.31
N ASN A 146 60.83 -22.40 34.36
CA ASN A 146 62.09 -23.13 34.51
C ASN A 146 63.34 -22.25 34.33
N ILE A 147 63.21 -21.08 33.68
CA ILE A 147 64.32 -20.18 33.36
C ILE A 147 64.48 -19.15 34.46
N ASN A 148 63.40 -18.43 34.79
CA ASN A 148 63.38 -17.44 35.85
C ASN A 148 62.04 -17.52 36.61
N PRO A 149 61.98 -18.32 37.70
CA PRO A 149 60.74 -18.53 38.44
C PRO A 149 60.10 -17.26 39.00
N VAL A 150 60.91 -16.25 39.36
CA VAL A 150 60.42 -15.00 39.96
C VAL A 150 59.75 -14.15 38.88
N ALA A 151 60.45 -13.89 37.77
CA ALA A 151 59.88 -13.12 36.66
C ALA A 151 58.68 -13.84 36.03
N ALA A 152 58.72 -15.17 35.91
CA ALA A 152 57.58 -15.97 35.46
C ALA A 152 56.35 -15.81 36.38
N HIS A 153 56.55 -15.80 37.70
CA HIS A 153 55.47 -15.54 38.64
C HIS A 153 54.87 -14.14 38.46
N ASP A 154 55.71 -13.12 38.27
CA ASP A 154 55.26 -11.75 38.03
C ASP A 154 54.46 -11.62 36.73
N TYR A 155 54.92 -12.26 35.64
CA TYR A 155 54.17 -12.32 34.39
C TYR A 155 52.80 -13.01 34.56
N TYR A 156 52.77 -14.11 35.32
CA TYR A 156 51.51 -14.80 35.62
C TYR A 156 50.54 -13.92 36.41
N ALA A 157 51.03 -13.24 37.45
CA ALA A 157 50.23 -12.32 38.27
C ALA A 157 49.63 -11.20 37.42
N VAL A 158 50.45 -10.52 36.60
CA VAL A 158 49.95 -9.46 35.71
C VAL A 158 48.94 -10.02 34.70
N SER A 159 49.19 -11.20 34.12
CA SER A 159 48.24 -11.82 33.18
C SER A 159 46.87 -12.10 33.82
N ALA A 160 46.84 -12.53 35.08
CA ALA A 160 45.60 -12.79 35.82
C ALA A 160 44.83 -11.49 36.11
N GLU A 161 45.53 -10.43 36.51
CA GLU A 161 44.92 -9.11 36.71
C GLU A 161 44.40 -8.52 35.38
N MET A 162 45.13 -8.69 34.29
CA MET A 162 44.68 -8.28 32.95
C MET A 162 43.45 -9.04 32.51
N ALA A 163 43.35 -10.35 32.75
CA ALA A 163 42.17 -11.14 32.44
C ALA A 163 40.92 -10.62 33.17
N GLN A 164 41.07 -10.23 34.44
CA GLN A 164 40.00 -9.60 35.21
C GLN A 164 39.62 -8.23 34.62
N SER A 165 40.60 -7.38 34.32
CA SER A 165 40.41 -6.08 33.69
C SER A 165 39.67 -6.19 32.35
N ALA A 166 40.05 -7.17 31.51
CA ALA A 166 39.43 -7.46 30.22
C ALA A 166 37.97 -7.88 30.36
N HIS A 167 37.67 -8.72 31.35
CA HIS A 167 36.30 -9.15 31.62
C HIS A 167 35.42 -7.98 32.07
N VAL A 168 35.92 -7.13 32.98
CA VAL A 168 35.21 -5.92 33.43
C VAL A 168 34.99 -4.95 32.26
N LEU A 169 35.98 -4.79 31.38
CA LEU A 169 35.86 -3.98 30.17
C LEU A 169 34.70 -4.45 29.28
N SER A 170 34.59 -5.76 29.06
CA SER A 170 33.51 -6.36 28.26
C SER A 170 32.12 -6.08 28.85
N LEU A 171 31.97 -6.22 30.17
CA LEU A 171 30.72 -5.91 30.88
C LEU A 171 30.35 -4.43 30.77
N LEU A 172 31.32 -3.54 30.99
CA LEU A 172 31.11 -2.10 30.88
C LEU A 172 30.78 -1.69 29.45
N ARG A 173 31.40 -2.31 28.44
CA ARG A 173 31.05 -2.12 27.03
C ARG A 173 29.58 -2.47 26.79
N ASP A 174 29.12 -3.64 27.22
CA ASP A 174 27.71 -4.02 27.03
C ASP A 174 26.74 -3.03 27.68
N GLN A 175 27.06 -2.59 28.89
CA GLN A 175 26.26 -1.59 29.59
C GLN A 175 26.25 -0.24 28.87
N TYR A 176 27.40 0.19 28.32
CA TYR A 176 27.53 1.45 27.60
C TYR A 176 26.79 1.42 26.27
N LEU A 177 26.91 0.34 25.50
CA LEU A 177 26.20 0.21 24.22
C LEU A 177 24.68 0.06 24.40
N ALA A 178 24.21 -0.42 25.56
CA ALA A 178 22.79 -0.51 25.86
C ALA A 178 22.17 0.82 26.31
N ASN A 179 22.89 1.63 27.10
CA ASN A 179 22.31 2.80 27.78
C ASN A 179 22.95 4.14 27.40
N SER A 180 24.12 4.13 26.75
CA SER A 180 24.89 5.30 26.32
C SER A 180 25.14 6.31 27.44
N ASP A 181 25.40 5.81 28.66
CA ASP A 181 25.61 6.61 29.85
C ASP A 181 27.07 7.06 30.03
N ASP A 182 27.25 8.36 30.29
CA ASP A 182 28.56 8.97 30.45
C ASP A 182 29.37 8.40 31.63
N LYS A 183 28.70 7.97 32.72
CA LYS A 183 29.42 7.35 33.85
C LYS A 183 30.01 6.00 33.46
N THR A 184 29.26 5.23 32.67
CA THR A 184 29.75 3.97 32.13
C THR A 184 30.93 4.22 31.18
N LYS A 185 30.87 5.27 30.33
CA LYS A 185 32.01 5.70 29.50
C LYS A 185 33.24 6.04 30.35
N THR A 186 33.09 6.82 31.42
CA THR A 186 34.20 7.13 32.34
C THR A 186 34.78 5.87 32.97
N SER A 187 33.93 4.91 33.34
CA SER A 187 34.37 3.62 33.92
C SER A 187 35.16 2.79 32.90
N ILE A 188 34.76 2.79 31.63
CA ILE A 188 35.51 2.14 30.54
C ILE A 188 36.89 2.79 30.38
N LEU A 189 36.96 4.12 30.35
CA LEU A 189 38.22 4.83 30.22
C LEU A 189 39.16 4.56 31.39
N PHE A 190 38.62 4.48 32.61
CA PHE A 190 39.38 4.08 33.79
C PHE A 190 39.91 2.65 33.66
N GLN A 191 39.07 1.71 33.21
CA GLN A 191 39.47 0.31 33.03
C GLN A 191 40.55 0.15 31.95
N LEU A 192 40.46 0.92 30.86
CA LEU A 192 41.48 0.96 29.81
C LEU A 192 42.80 1.55 30.30
N GLU A 193 42.75 2.56 31.18
CA GLU A 193 43.95 3.08 31.80
C GLU A 193 44.61 2.04 32.71
N GLN A 194 43.84 1.26 33.47
CA GLN A 194 44.38 0.14 34.23
C GLN A 194 45.08 -0.90 33.34
N LEU A 195 44.46 -1.28 32.21
CA LEU A 195 45.07 -2.17 31.24
C LEU A 195 46.39 -1.61 30.67
N LYS A 196 46.44 -0.31 30.37
CA LYS A 196 47.68 0.35 29.91
C LYS A 196 48.78 0.32 30.97
N GLN A 197 48.44 0.57 32.24
CA GLN A 197 49.41 0.48 33.33
C GLN A 197 49.93 -0.96 33.51
N GLN A 198 49.06 -1.97 33.34
CA GLN A 198 49.47 -3.38 33.34
C GLN A 198 50.42 -3.69 32.18
N VAL A 199 50.16 -3.17 30.97
CA VAL A 199 51.09 -3.30 29.83
C VAL A 199 52.44 -2.64 30.12
N LEU A 200 52.46 -1.45 30.69
CA LEU A 200 53.71 -0.77 31.11
C LEU A 200 54.47 -1.57 32.18
N GLN A 201 53.77 -2.28 33.06
CA GLN A 201 54.40 -3.17 34.02
C GLN A 201 55.11 -4.34 33.31
N LEU A 202 54.50 -4.92 32.26
CA LEU A 202 55.11 -5.99 31.46
C LEU A 202 56.39 -5.56 30.73
N GLU A 203 56.46 -4.30 30.31
CA GLU A 203 57.66 -3.72 29.70
C GLU A 203 58.85 -3.64 30.67
N GLN A 204 58.57 -3.51 31.97
CA GLN A 204 59.59 -3.39 33.01
C GLN A 204 60.06 -4.75 33.54
N LEU A 205 59.32 -5.83 33.26
CA LEU A 205 59.68 -7.17 33.73
C LEU A 205 60.88 -7.75 32.96
N PRO A 206 61.78 -8.49 33.64
CA PRO A 206 62.87 -9.18 32.98
C PRO A 206 62.36 -10.20 31.96
N ARG A 207 62.87 -10.15 30.72
CA ARG A 207 62.56 -11.13 29.67
C ARG A 207 62.97 -12.55 30.10
N LEU A 208 62.14 -13.53 29.76
CA LEU A 208 62.39 -14.95 30.07
C LEU A 208 63.24 -15.65 29.00
N GLY A 209 63.57 -14.97 27.90
CA GLY A 209 64.46 -15.48 26.85
C GLY A 209 63.83 -16.55 25.97
N LEU A 210 62.50 -16.59 25.89
CA LEU A 210 61.78 -17.51 25.01
C LEU A 210 61.69 -16.88 23.63
N MET A 211 62.44 -17.42 22.69
CA MET A 211 62.53 -16.87 21.34
C MET A 211 61.29 -17.25 20.50
N GLU A 212 60.85 -16.34 19.65
CA GLU A 212 59.79 -16.64 18.69
C GLU A 212 60.24 -17.79 17.77
N SER A 213 59.38 -18.79 17.64
CA SER A 213 59.69 -19.97 16.85
C SER A 213 59.43 -19.62 15.38
N ASN A 214 60.47 -19.16 14.68
CA ASN A 214 60.45 -19.01 13.22
C ASN A 214 60.43 -20.41 12.58
N ILE A 215 59.28 -21.09 12.64
CA ILE A 215 59.01 -22.26 11.81
C ILE A 215 58.25 -21.74 10.60
N ASP A 216 58.97 -21.04 9.73
CA ASP A 216 58.63 -21.04 8.32
C ASP A 216 59.27 -22.31 7.73
N GLU A 217 58.48 -23.38 7.65
CA GLU A 217 58.86 -24.64 6.95
C GLU A 217 59.07 -24.44 5.44
N ASP A 218 58.93 -23.22 4.91
CA ASP A 218 59.03 -22.88 3.49
C ASP A 218 60.21 -21.94 3.12
N GLU A 219 61.01 -21.46 4.09
CA GLU A 219 62.12 -20.52 3.82
C GLU A 219 63.49 -21.17 3.51
N ASP A 220 63.55 -22.48 3.31
CA ASP A 220 64.80 -23.19 2.94
C ASP A 220 65.17 -23.06 1.44
N PHE A 221 64.52 -22.15 0.68
CA PHE A 221 64.72 -22.02 -0.78
C PHE A 221 65.55 -20.80 -1.23
N PHE A 222 65.78 -19.79 -0.39
CA PHE A 222 66.62 -18.64 -0.76
C PHE A 222 67.63 -18.31 0.34
N GLY A 223 68.87 -18.76 0.15
CA GLY A 223 70.00 -18.53 1.06
C GLY A 223 70.37 -17.05 1.28
N ARG A 224 69.59 -16.36 2.11
CA ARG A 224 69.96 -15.10 2.76
C ARG A 224 69.83 -15.31 4.26
N SER A 225 70.93 -15.73 4.88
CA SER A 225 71.11 -15.66 6.32
C SER A 225 71.32 -14.20 6.73
N ASP A 226 70.26 -13.38 6.67
CA ASP A 226 70.23 -12.18 7.48
C ASP A 226 69.89 -12.66 8.89
N GLU A 227 70.89 -12.63 9.76
CA GLU A 227 70.86 -13.04 11.17
C GLU A 227 69.98 -12.03 11.95
N TYR A 228 68.68 -12.05 11.68
CA TYR A 228 67.71 -11.41 12.55
C TYR A 228 67.74 -12.18 13.87
N ALA A 229 68.34 -11.59 14.90
CA ALA A 229 68.26 -12.11 16.25
C ALA A 229 66.78 -12.33 16.57
N ALA A 230 66.38 -13.57 16.81
CA ALA A 230 65.01 -13.89 17.17
C ALA A 230 64.61 -13.01 18.36
N ALA A 231 63.50 -12.28 18.21
CA ALA A 231 62.96 -11.48 19.29
C ALA A 231 62.35 -12.41 20.35
N ASP A 232 62.31 -11.93 21.59
CA ASP A 232 61.61 -12.64 22.65
C ASP A 232 60.10 -12.61 22.36
N GLN A 233 59.41 -13.76 22.51
CA GLN A 233 57.97 -13.91 22.26
C GLN A 233 57.12 -12.86 22.99
N VAL A 234 57.57 -12.34 24.12
CA VAL A 234 56.82 -11.32 24.86
C VAL A 234 56.78 -9.97 24.16
N GLU A 235 57.70 -9.68 23.24
CA GLU A 235 57.75 -8.40 22.53
C GLU A 235 56.56 -8.23 21.59
N SER A 236 56.19 -9.28 20.85
CA SER A 236 55.01 -9.27 19.98
C SER A 236 53.73 -9.17 20.80
N ILE A 237 53.62 -9.93 21.91
CA ILE A 237 52.47 -9.88 22.83
C ILE A 237 52.28 -8.47 23.41
N ILE A 238 53.35 -7.83 23.91
CA ILE A 238 53.29 -6.48 24.48
C ILE A 238 52.91 -5.45 23.40
N ALA A 239 53.46 -5.57 22.20
CA ALA A 239 53.14 -4.67 21.09
C ALA A 239 51.65 -4.75 20.72
N ASP A 240 51.09 -5.97 20.64
CA ASP A 240 49.69 -6.20 20.33
C ASP A 240 48.76 -5.67 21.44
N LEU A 241 49.07 -5.95 22.70
CA LEU A 241 48.33 -5.40 23.86
C LEU A 241 48.37 -3.87 23.90
N THR A 242 49.52 -3.26 23.57
CA THR A 242 49.68 -1.80 23.48
C THR A 242 48.81 -1.22 22.37
N SER A 243 48.83 -1.86 21.19
CA SER A 243 48.01 -1.47 20.04
C SER A 243 46.51 -1.54 20.37
N LEU A 244 46.06 -2.67 20.94
CA LEU A 244 44.68 -2.91 21.35
C LEU A 244 44.19 -1.87 22.36
N THR A 245 44.91 -1.69 23.47
CA THR A 245 44.52 -0.75 24.54
C THR A 245 44.56 0.71 24.09
N SER A 246 45.38 1.04 23.09
CA SER A 246 45.47 2.39 22.51
C SER A 246 44.37 2.68 21.50
N ARG A 247 43.96 1.68 20.68
CA ARG A 247 42.93 1.85 19.65
C ARG A 247 41.51 1.73 20.19
N TYR A 248 41.30 0.92 21.24
CA TYR A 248 39.98 0.64 21.81
C TYR A 248 39.12 1.87 22.15
N PRO A 249 39.65 2.96 22.78
CA PRO A 249 38.86 4.16 23.04
C PRO A 249 38.27 4.80 21.78
N LYS A 250 39.00 4.77 20.67
CA LYS A 250 38.50 5.31 19.39
C LYS A 250 37.45 4.36 18.79
N GLU A 251 37.71 3.06 18.83
CA GLU A 251 36.78 2.04 18.32
C GLU A 251 35.42 2.09 19.02
N ILE A 252 35.39 2.31 20.35
CA ILE A 252 34.13 2.41 21.08
C ILE A 252 33.36 3.70 20.74
N GLU A 253 34.05 4.83 20.57
CA GLU A 253 33.42 6.08 20.12
C GLU A 253 32.86 5.98 18.70
N TYR A 254 33.62 5.39 17.77
CA TYR A 254 33.14 5.13 16.41
C TYR A 254 31.96 4.16 16.39
N THR A 255 31.99 3.13 17.23
CA THR A 255 30.88 2.16 17.36
C THR A 255 29.62 2.86 17.87
N GLN A 256 29.75 3.69 18.91
CA GLN A 256 28.63 4.43 19.49
C GLN A 256 28.01 5.41 18.49
N ALA A 257 28.83 6.25 17.83
CA ALA A 257 28.35 7.20 16.82
C ALA A 257 27.60 6.50 15.68
N ARG A 258 28.07 5.33 15.26
CA ARG A 258 27.44 4.53 14.21
C ARG A 258 26.14 3.86 14.66
N LEU A 259 26.03 3.47 15.92
CA LEU A 259 24.76 2.98 16.51
C LEU A 259 23.73 4.10 16.59
N GLU A 260 24.13 5.30 17.02
CA GLU A 260 23.27 6.49 17.06
C GLU A 260 22.78 6.88 15.66
N GLU A 261 23.68 6.97 14.68
CA GLU A 261 23.31 7.22 13.28
C GLU A 261 22.34 6.15 12.76
N THR A 262 22.61 4.88 13.05
CA THR A 262 21.73 3.78 12.67
C THR A 262 20.34 3.93 13.30
N GLN A 263 20.26 4.35 14.57
CA GLN A 263 18.97 4.56 15.25
C GLN A 263 18.17 5.69 14.62
N VAL A 264 18.80 6.82 14.29
CA VAL A 264 18.16 7.93 13.58
C VAL A 264 17.63 7.47 12.21
N LEU A 265 18.43 6.70 11.47
CA LEU A 265 18.03 6.15 10.16
C LEU A 265 16.86 5.17 10.29
N LYS A 266 16.82 4.35 11.35
CA LYS A 266 15.70 3.45 11.65
C LYS A 266 14.41 4.23 11.88
N GLU A 267 14.45 5.26 12.71
CA GLU A 267 13.29 6.10 13.02
C GLU A 267 12.76 6.85 11.78
N GLU A 268 13.67 7.38 10.95
CA GLU A 268 13.30 8.01 9.69
C GLU A 268 12.61 7.02 8.74
N LEU A 269 13.16 5.81 8.58
CA LEU A 269 12.58 4.79 7.70
C LEU A 269 11.20 4.34 8.18
N LEU A 270 11.02 4.15 9.49
CA LEU A 270 9.72 3.82 10.07
C LEU A 270 8.71 4.95 9.85
N THR A 271 9.14 6.20 10.01
CA THR A 271 8.31 7.37 9.76
C THR A 271 7.89 7.46 8.30
N ARG A 272 8.82 7.29 7.35
CA ARG A 272 8.53 7.28 5.91
C ARG A 272 7.58 6.13 5.53
N THR A 273 7.80 4.94 6.07
CA THR A 273 6.93 3.78 5.84
C THR A 273 5.52 4.02 6.36
N ASN A 274 5.39 4.60 7.56
CA ASN A 274 4.09 5.01 8.10
C ASN A 274 3.44 6.11 7.25
N GLN A 275 4.21 7.06 6.72
CA GLN A 275 3.68 8.12 5.84
C GLN A 275 3.10 7.53 4.55
N VAL A 276 3.78 6.55 3.94
CA VAL A 276 3.24 5.82 2.78
C VAL A 276 1.93 5.12 3.18
N ALA A 277 1.86 4.47 4.34
CA ALA A 277 0.62 3.84 4.82
C ALA A 277 -0.53 4.85 5.01
N LEU A 278 -0.24 6.04 5.56
CA LEU A 278 -1.22 7.11 5.73
C LEU A 278 -1.67 7.69 4.38
N ASN A 279 -0.76 7.83 3.42
CA ASN A 279 -1.08 8.34 2.09
C ASN A 279 -1.85 7.30 1.24
N VAL A 280 -1.55 6.01 1.41
CA VAL A 280 -2.44 4.94 0.90
C VAL A 280 -3.81 5.04 1.57
N LYS A 281 -3.88 5.33 2.88
CA LYS A 281 -5.16 5.54 3.57
C LYS A 281 -5.94 6.75 3.04
N SER A 282 -5.30 7.82 2.60
CA SER A 282 -6.01 8.99 2.08
C SER A 282 -6.70 8.75 0.74
N ILE A 283 -6.21 7.78 -0.06
CA ILE A 283 -6.90 7.29 -1.26
C ILE A 283 -8.28 6.71 -0.91
N GLU A 284 -8.48 6.15 0.28
CA GLU A 284 -9.80 5.70 0.76
C GLU A 284 -10.81 6.85 0.70
N HIS A 285 -10.43 8.02 1.20
CA HIS A 285 -11.34 9.16 1.26
C HIS A 285 -11.70 9.69 -0.15
N SER A 286 -10.77 9.65 -1.11
CA SER A 286 -11.08 10.05 -2.49
C SER A 286 -11.91 8.99 -3.23
N LEU A 287 -11.59 7.70 -3.08
CA LEU A 287 -12.37 6.60 -3.66
C LEU A 287 -13.82 6.57 -3.14
N PHE A 288 -14.02 6.80 -1.84
CA PHE A 288 -15.36 6.78 -1.24
C PHE A 288 -16.06 8.16 -1.21
N GLY A 289 -15.32 9.27 -1.30
CA GLY A 289 -15.88 10.63 -1.34
C GLY A 289 -16.48 11.01 -2.70
N VAL A 290 -15.90 10.51 -3.80
CA VAL A 290 -16.43 10.70 -5.16
C VAL A 290 -17.76 9.94 -5.38
N LYS A 291 -18.06 8.91 -4.56
CA LYS A 291 -19.35 8.19 -4.58
C LYS A 291 -20.57 9.12 -4.46
N SER A 292 -20.46 10.21 -3.70
CA SER A 292 -21.64 11.04 -3.45
C SER A 292 -22.07 11.87 -4.66
N ASN A 293 -21.18 12.25 -5.57
CA ASN A 293 -21.54 13.18 -6.65
C ASN A 293 -21.86 12.45 -7.97
N ALA A 294 -21.14 11.38 -8.31
CA ALA A 294 -21.38 10.61 -9.52
C ALA A 294 -22.71 9.82 -9.44
N PHE A 295 -22.99 9.17 -8.32
CA PHE A 295 -24.24 8.44 -8.12
C PHE A 295 -25.45 9.36 -8.02
N VAL A 296 -25.31 10.53 -7.40
CA VAL A 296 -26.41 11.50 -7.30
C VAL A 296 -26.81 12.01 -8.68
N ASN A 297 -25.86 12.29 -9.58
CA ASN A 297 -26.16 12.71 -10.95
C ASN A 297 -26.83 11.58 -11.77
N ILE A 298 -26.39 10.33 -11.63
CA ILE A 298 -27.02 9.18 -12.31
C ILE A 298 -28.43 8.92 -11.76
N GLN A 299 -28.61 9.01 -10.43
CA GLN A 299 -29.92 8.85 -9.78
C GLN A 299 -30.91 9.94 -10.23
N TYR A 300 -30.51 11.22 -10.26
CA TYR A 300 -31.38 12.28 -10.76
C TYR A 300 -31.72 12.14 -12.25
N THR A 301 -30.77 11.68 -13.06
CA THR A 301 -31.00 11.38 -14.48
C THR A 301 -32.00 10.23 -14.65
N LEU A 302 -31.89 9.16 -13.86
CA LEU A 302 -32.84 8.06 -13.84
C LEU A 302 -34.23 8.50 -13.35
N TYR A 303 -34.31 9.26 -12.26
CA TYR A 303 -35.57 9.82 -11.78
C TYR A 303 -36.25 10.71 -12.82
N ALA A 304 -35.47 11.55 -13.51
CA ALA A 304 -35.99 12.41 -14.58
C ALA A 304 -36.53 11.58 -15.76
N LEU A 305 -35.82 10.53 -16.19
CA LEU A 305 -36.26 9.66 -17.29
C LEU A 305 -37.50 8.82 -16.92
N ILE A 306 -37.58 8.32 -15.68
CA ILE A 306 -38.77 7.62 -15.17
C ILE A 306 -39.97 8.57 -15.11
N ALA A 307 -39.78 9.78 -14.56
CA ALA A 307 -40.83 10.80 -14.51
C ALA A 307 -41.32 11.19 -15.90
N ALA A 308 -40.41 11.39 -16.87
CA ALA A 308 -40.77 11.67 -18.25
C ALA A 308 -41.57 10.52 -18.89
N SER A 309 -41.20 9.27 -18.61
CA SER A 309 -41.93 8.09 -19.09
C SER A 309 -43.35 8.01 -18.53
N VAL A 310 -43.51 8.25 -17.22
CA VAL A 310 -44.82 8.27 -16.55
C VAL A 310 -45.68 9.41 -17.08
N LEU A 311 -45.13 10.61 -17.25
CA LEU A 311 -45.84 11.76 -17.83
C LEU A 311 -46.30 11.45 -19.25
N MET A 312 -45.46 10.84 -20.08
CA MET A 312 -45.81 10.47 -21.45
C MET A 312 -46.92 9.40 -21.47
N ALA A 313 -46.87 8.42 -20.56
CA ALA A 313 -47.93 7.42 -20.38
C ALA A 313 -49.25 8.05 -19.91
N LEU A 314 -49.21 9.05 -19.02
CA LEU A 314 -50.39 9.80 -18.57
C LEU A 314 -50.99 10.63 -19.70
N ILE A 315 -50.16 11.37 -20.46
CA ILE A 315 -50.60 12.14 -21.63
C ILE A 315 -51.24 11.21 -22.66
N HIS A 316 -50.65 10.03 -22.89
CA HIS A 316 -51.22 9.01 -23.77
C HIS A 316 -52.58 8.51 -23.25
N SER A 317 -52.68 8.16 -21.96
CA SER A 317 -53.93 7.69 -21.34
C SER A 317 -55.04 8.74 -21.39
N LEU A 318 -54.73 10.00 -21.06
CA LEU A 318 -55.67 11.11 -21.14
C LEU A 318 -56.09 11.39 -22.59
N GLY A 319 -55.14 11.33 -23.53
CA GLY A 319 -55.40 11.42 -24.96
C GLY A 319 -56.34 10.31 -25.43
N GLN A 320 -56.07 9.05 -25.10
CA GLN A 320 -56.91 7.93 -25.50
C GLN A 320 -58.33 8.01 -24.89
N HIS A 321 -58.44 8.45 -23.64
CA HIS A 321 -59.74 8.65 -22.99
C HIS A 321 -60.54 9.78 -23.65
N HIS A 322 -59.90 10.92 -23.94
CA HIS A 322 -60.58 12.08 -24.52
C HIS A 322 -60.94 11.89 -25.99
N TRP A 323 -60.05 11.30 -26.78
CA TRP A 323 -60.18 11.25 -28.25
C TRP A 323 -60.91 10.01 -28.77
N PHE A 324 -60.92 8.90 -28.03
CA PHE A 324 -61.60 7.66 -28.46
C PHE A 324 -62.82 7.32 -27.62
N HIS A 325 -62.68 7.26 -26.29
CA HIS A 325 -63.73 6.72 -25.43
C HIS A 325 -64.93 7.67 -25.29
N LYS A 326 -64.68 8.98 -25.10
CA LYS A 326 -65.78 9.97 -24.96
C LYS A 326 -66.60 10.12 -26.25
N PRO A 327 -66.00 10.30 -27.44
CA PRO A 327 -66.76 10.33 -28.70
C PRO A 327 -67.50 9.03 -28.96
N LEU A 328 -66.88 7.87 -28.71
CA LEU A 328 -67.54 6.58 -28.91
C LEU A 328 -68.77 6.40 -28.01
N LYS A 329 -68.68 6.76 -26.72
CA LYS A 329 -69.84 6.72 -25.81
C LYS A 329 -70.97 7.65 -26.26
N ARG A 330 -70.64 8.87 -26.70
CA ARG A 330 -71.65 9.82 -27.21
C ARG A 330 -72.32 9.30 -28.48
N PHE A 331 -71.54 8.71 -29.39
CA PHE A 331 -72.06 8.08 -30.59
C PHE A 331 -72.98 6.90 -30.26
N GLN A 332 -72.57 6.02 -29.33
CA GLN A 332 -73.38 4.90 -28.86
C GLN A 332 -74.69 5.37 -28.20
N GLN A 333 -74.64 6.40 -27.35
CA GLN A 333 -75.83 6.98 -26.73
C GLN A 333 -76.78 7.57 -27.77
N ALA A 334 -76.25 8.27 -28.78
CA ALA A 334 -77.05 8.80 -29.88
C ALA A 334 -77.76 7.68 -30.67
N LEU A 335 -77.08 6.55 -30.92
CA LEU A 335 -77.69 5.37 -31.54
C LEU A 335 -78.77 4.73 -30.66
N GLN A 336 -78.54 4.63 -29.35
CA GLN A 336 -79.50 4.02 -28.42
C GLN A 336 -80.78 4.85 -28.30
N VAL A 337 -80.66 6.17 -28.17
CA VAL A 337 -81.82 7.10 -28.19
C VAL A 337 -82.61 6.96 -29.49
N GLN A 338 -81.91 6.73 -30.61
CA GLN A 338 -82.54 6.52 -31.91
C GLN A 338 -83.29 5.19 -32.00
N ALA A 339 -82.71 4.11 -31.48
CA ALA A 339 -83.31 2.79 -31.44
C ALA A 339 -84.55 2.73 -30.53
N GLU A 340 -84.51 3.38 -29.37
CA GLU A 340 -85.60 3.40 -28.40
C GLU A 340 -86.79 4.28 -28.82
N ARG A 341 -86.53 5.39 -29.54
CA ARG A 341 -87.58 6.34 -29.96
C ARG A 341 -88.17 6.05 -31.33
N GLY A 342 -87.67 5.05 -32.05
CA GLY A 342 -88.11 4.68 -33.40
C GLY A 342 -88.00 5.82 -34.44
N ASN A 343 -87.26 6.88 -34.12
CA ASN A 343 -87.21 8.09 -34.93
C ASN A 343 -85.84 8.21 -35.61
N THR A 344 -85.85 8.39 -36.93
CA THR A 344 -84.64 8.40 -37.77
C THR A 344 -83.96 9.77 -37.81
N SER A 345 -83.93 10.56 -36.73
CA SER A 345 -83.28 11.89 -36.75
C SER A 345 -81.75 11.79 -36.95
N ASN A 346 -81.17 12.69 -37.74
CA ASN A 346 -79.72 12.73 -37.95
C ASN A 346 -78.99 13.08 -36.64
N ILE A 347 -77.83 12.47 -36.41
CA ILE A 347 -76.95 12.78 -35.27
C ILE A 347 -76.21 14.09 -35.60
N ASN A 348 -76.04 14.98 -34.61
CA ASN A 348 -75.33 16.24 -34.83
C ASN A 348 -73.83 16.02 -35.13
N GLU A 349 -73.43 16.20 -36.39
CA GLU A 349 -72.05 15.95 -36.85
C GLU A 349 -71.02 16.91 -36.25
N GLN A 350 -71.44 18.11 -35.86
CA GLN A 350 -70.55 19.15 -35.31
C GLN A 350 -70.03 18.81 -33.91
N GLU A 351 -70.66 17.86 -33.22
CA GLU A 351 -70.24 17.39 -31.89
C GLU A 351 -69.08 16.38 -31.96
N PHE A 352 -68.77 15.87 -33.15
CA PHE A 352 -67.71 14.89 -33.39
C PHE A 352 -66.57 15.52 -34.18
N LYS A 353 -65.33 15.16 -33.86
CA LYS A 353 -64.11 15.67 -34.52
C LYS A 353 -63.26 14.52 -35.07
N GLY A 354 -62.42 14.81 -36.06
CA GLY A 354 -61.48 13.85 -36.64
C GLY A 354 -62.21 12.69 -37.36
N ASP A 355 -61.74 11.47 -37.17
CA ASP A 355 -62.31 10.28 -37.83
C ASP A 355 -63.76 10.01 -37.40
N PHE A 356 -64.16 10.37 -36.17
CA PHE A 356 -65.55 10.20 -35.72
C PHE A 356 -66.52 11.14 -36.45
N HIS A 357 -66.10 12.35 -36.84
CA HIS A 357 -66.93 13.24 -37.65
C HIS A 357 -67.31 12.58 -38.99
N ARG A 358 -66.34 11.91 -39.63
CA ARG A 358 -66.57 11.16 -40.88
C ARG A 358 -67.52 9.99 -40.66
N VAL A 359 -67.32 9.21 -39.60
CA VAL A 359 -68.19 8.07 -39.26
C VAL A 359 -69.63 8.51 -38.99
N VAL A 360 -69.83 9.62 -38.27
CA VAL A 360 -71.18 10.16 -38.02
C VAL A 360 -71.82 10.69 -39.31
N GLY A 361 -71.04 11.36 -40.17
CA GLY A 361 -71.54 11.81 -41.49
C GLY A 361 -71.94 10.65 -42.40
N ASP A 362 -71.12 9.60 -42.48
CA ASP A 362 -71.45 8.39 -43.25
C ASP A 362 -72.71 7.69 -42.71
N TYR A 363 -72.86 7.64 -41.37
CA TYR A 363 -74.06 7.12 -40.73
C TYR A 363 -75.32 7.94 -41.07
N ASN A 364 -75.24 9.27 -40.96
CA ASN A 364 -76.37 10.15 -41.28
C ASN A 364 -76.80 10.00 -42.75
N ARG A 365 -75.83 9.87 -43.67
CA ARG A 365 -76.11 9.61 -45.08
C ARG A 365 -76.86 8.30 -45.30
N LEU A 366 -76.50 7.23 -44.57
CA LEU A 366 -77.21 5.96 -44.62
C LEU A 366 -78.65 6.08 -44.10
N VAL A 367 -78.84 6.82 -43.00
CA VAL A 367 -80.17 7.11 -42.45
C VAL A 367 -81.02 7.86 -43.47
N GLU A 368 -80.47 8.86 -44.15
CA GLU A 368 -81.18 9.63 -45.18
C GLU A 368 -81.58 8.77 -46.39
N ILE A 369 -80.67 7.92 -46.87
CA ILE A 369 -80.97 6.96 -47.94
C ILE A 369 -82.09 6.00 -47.52
N SER A 370 -82.08 5.55 -46.27
CA SER A 370 -83.13 4.66 -45.75
C SER A 370 -84.50 5.36 -45.68
N LYS A 371 -84.54 6.64 -45.28
CA LYS A 371 -85.76 7.46 -45.28
C LYS A 371 -86.32 7.65 -46.68
N ASP A 372 -85.47 7.98 -47.66
CA ASP A 372 -85.91 8.17 -49.05
C ASP A 372 -86.51 6.86 -49.62
N LYS A 373 -85.87 5.72 -49.34
CA LYS A 373 -86.43 4.39 -49.72
C LYS A 373 -87.78 4.12 -49.05
N LEU A 374 -87.92 4.37 -47.75
CA LEU A 374 -89.18 4.22 -47.01
C LEU A 374 -90.29 5.14 -47.56
N ALA A 375 -89.96 6.39 -47.90
CA ALA A 375 -90.90 7.34 -48.48
C ALA A 375 -91.37 6.89 -49.88
N ARG A 376 -90.47 6.37 -50.71
CA ARG A 376 -90.83 5.78 -52.02
C ARG A 376 -91.76 4.58 -51.86
N ILE A 377 -91.48 3.68 -50.92
CA ILE A 377 -92.34 2.52 -50.64
C ILE A 377 -93.74 2.96 -50.17
N LYS A 378 -93.84 3.95 -49.28
CA LYS A 378 -95.14 4.50 -48.85
C LYS A 378 -95.93 5.13 -49.99
N ARG A 379 -95.27 5.84 -50.91
CA ARG A 379 -95.92 6.42 -52.10
C ARG A 379 -96.47 5.34 -53.04
N LEU A 380 -95.78 4.21 -53.17
CA LEU A 380 -96.25 3.07 -53.97
C LEU A 380 -97.48 2.39 -53.35
N TYR A 381 -97.52 2.25 -52.02
CA TYR A 381 -98.68 1.69 -51.30
C TYR A 381 -99.91 2.62 -51.27
N GLN A 382 -99.74 3.93 -51.41
CA GLN A 382 -100.85 4.89 -51.48
C GLN A 382 -101.41 5.07 -52.89
N ALA A 383 -100.74 4.50 -53.91
CA ALA A 383 -101.14 4.53 -55.31
C ALA A 383 -101.80 3.22 -55.77
N THR A 384 -102.09 2.31 -54.85
CA THR A 384 -102.87 1.07 -55.03
C THR A 384 -104.14 1.20 -54.19
#